data_AF-A0A1E4HKX9-F1
#
_entry.id   AF-A0A1E4HKX9-F1
#
_cell.length_a   1.000
_cell.length_b   1.000
_cell.length_c   1.000
_cell.angle_alpha   90.00
_cell.angle_beta   90.00
_cell.angle_gamma   90.00
#
_symmetry.space_group_name_H-M   'P 1'
#
loop_
_entity.id
_entity.type
_entity.pdbx_description
1 polymer ?
#
loop_
_entity_poly.entity_id
_entity_poly.type
_entity_poly.pdbx_seq_one_letter_code
_entity_poly.pdbx_strand_id
1 'polypeptide(L)'
;MFTFIYEGVPNWASADGIVTLFPASGPEIEVRLDEPDPQARTCVIAMLENRGGDLVVDREMRYIRGGQSDVDRAYGWGMQWARGSK
;
A
#
# COMPACT_ATOMS: atom_id res chain seq x y z
N MET A 1 -4.90 3.94 2.15
CA MET A 1 -4.08 3.54 3.33
C MET A 1 -2.81 2.92 2.77
N PHE A 2 -1.62 3.36 3.20
CA PHE A 2 -0.35 2.76 2.76
C PHE A 2 0.39 2.17 3.98
N THR A 3 1.08 1.05 3.80
CA THR A 3 1.93 0.43 4.82
C THR A 3 3.40 0.64 4.46
N PHE A 4 4.21 1.02 5.44
CA PHE A 4 5.67 1.10 5.32
C PHE A 4 6.29 -0.04 6.11
N ILE A 5 7.20 -0.79 5.49
CA ILE A 5 8.17 -1.55 6.26
C ILE A 5 9.14 -0.54 6.87
N TYR A 6 9.28 -0.58 8.19
CA TYR A 6 10.34 0.10 8.91
C TYR A 6 11.69 -0.26 8.29
N GLU A 7 12.54 0.74 8.09
CA GLU A 7 13.86 0.71 7.45
C GLU A 7 14.86 -0.18 8.22
N GLY A 8 14.60 -1.49 8.27
CA GLY A 8 15.35 -2.47 9.07
C GLY A 8 15.08 -3.94 8.71
N VAL A 9 14.07 -4.25 7.89
CA VAL A 9 13.90 -5.59 7.31
C VAL A 9 14.37 -5.54 5.86
N PRO A 10 15.49 -6.20 5.49
CA PRO A 10 16.17 -5.98 4.21
C PRO A 10 15.41 -6.53 2.99
N ASN A 11 14.28 -7.21 3.18
CA ASN A 11 13.59 -7.92 2.13
C ASN A 11 12.14 -8.23 2.55
N TRP A 12 11.17 -7.86 1.72
CA TRP A 12 9.78 -8.30 1.89
C TRP A 12 9.66 -9.84 1.82
N ALA A 13 10.58 -10.56 1.15
CA ALA A 13 10.55 -12.02 1.00
C ALA A 13 10.77 -12.80 2.29
N SER A 14 11.25 -12.15 3.36
CA SER A 14 11.35 -12.76 4.69
C SER A 14 10.14 -12.44 5.59
N ALA A 15 9.25 -11.55 5.16
CA ALA A 15 8.05 -11.22 5.90
C ALA A 15 6.88 -11.97 5.24
N ASP A 16 6.49 -13.11 5.81
CA ASP A 16 5.17 -13.73 5.57
C ASP A 16 4.09 -12.83 6.21
N GLY A 17 4.02 -11.60 5.71
CA GLY A 17 3.26 -10.52 6.30
C GLY A 17 1.83 -10.59 5.82
N ILE A 18 0.91 -10.68 6.78
CA ILE A 18 -0.52 -10.59 6.53
C ILE A 18 -0.97 -9.20 6.95
N VAL A 19 -1.65 -8.49 6.06
CA VAL A 19 -2.33 -7.24 6.38
C VAL A 19 -3.82 -7.46 6.35
N THR A 20 -4.46 -7.21 7.48
CA THR A 20 -5.92 -7.27 7.61
C THR A 20 -6.49 -5.87 7.74
N LEU A 21 -7.43 -5.52 6.87
CA LEU A 21 -8.20 -4.29 6.92
C LEU A 21 -9.54 -4.57 7.59
N PHE A 22 -9.88 -3.75 8.59
CA PHE A 22 -11.15 -3.80 9.32
C PHE A 22 -12.00 -2.59 8.93
N PRO A 23 -12.85 -2.69 7.90
CA PRO A 23 -13.73 -1.60 7.52
C PRO A 23 -14.82 -1.38 8.58
N ALA A 24 -15.36 -0.15 8.67
CA ALA A 24 -16.44 0.17 9.61
C ALA A 24 -17.75 -0.60 9.31
N SER A 25 -17.92 -1.05 8.07
CA SER A 25 -19.01 -1.91 7.61
C SER A 25 -18.49 -2.89 6.57
N GLY A 26 -19.05 -4.10 6.55
CA GLY A 26 -18.64 -5.16 5.61
C GLY A 26 -17.59 -6.12 6.17
N PRO A 27 -17.13 -7.09 5.36
CA PRO A 27 -16.17 -8.11 5.78
C PRO A 27 -14.74 -7.55 5.86
N GLU A 28 -13.94 -8.18 6.72
CA GLU A 28 -12.50 -7.94 6.78
C GLU A 28 -11.82 -8.31 5.44
N ILE A 29 -10.76 -7.59 5.10
CA ILE A 29 -9.98 -7.86 3.90
C ILE A 29 -8.57 -8.27 4.33
N GLU A 30 -8.26 -9.54 4.12
CA GLU A 30 -6.92 -10.08 4.36
C GLU A 30 -6.10 -10.04 3.06
N VAL A 31 -4.89 -9.49 3.16
CA VAL A 31 -3.90 -9.40 2.09
C VAL A 31 -2.62 -10.04 2.58
N ARG A 32 -2.30 -11.20 2.01
CA ARG A 32 -0.99 -11.85 2.20
C ARG A 32 0.02 -11.18 1.28
N LEU A 33 1.19 -10.84 1.79
CA LEU A 33 2.25 -10.21 1.01
C LEU A 33 3.07 -11.28 0.29
N ASP A 34 2.49 -11.84 -0.77
CA ASP A 34 3.10 -12.93 -1.53
C ASP A 34 4.01 -12.38 -2.65
N GLU A 35 5.09 -13.10 -2.97
CA GLU A 35 6.01 -12.83 -4.11
C GLU A 35 6.56 -11.39 -4.23
N PRO A 36 7.30 -10.90 -3.25
CA PRO A 36 7.82 -9.54 -3.31
C PRO A 36 8.91 -9.33 -4.35
N ASP A 37 8.83 -8.20 -5.07
CA ASP A 37 9.95 -7.68 -5.86
C ASP A 37 11.05 -7.19 -4.90
N PRO A 38 12.25 -7.81 -4.89
CA PRO A 38 13.34 -7.43 -3.99
C PRO A 38 13.83 -5.99 -4.19
N GLN A 39 13.54 -5.39 -5.35
CA GLN A 39 13.90 -4.01 -5.66
C GLN A 39 12.79 -3.00 -5.36
N ALA A 40 11.58 -3.47 -5.07
CA ALA A 40 10.48 -2.59 -4.68
C ALA A 40 10.62 -2.18 -3.21
N ARG A 41 10.61 -0.87 -2.99
CA ARG A 41 10.63 -0.27 -1.63
C ARG A 41 9.23 -0.02 -1.09
N THR A 42 8.23 -0.10 -1.96
CA THR A 42 6.83 0.19 -1.64
C THR A 42 5.94 -0.95 -2.15
N CYS A 43 4.98 -1.37 -1.33
CA CYS A 43 3.90 -2.28 -1.73
C CYS A 43 2.55 -1.62 -1.42
N VAL A 44 1.69 -1.53 -2.42
CA VAL A 44 0.31 -1.06 -2.28
C VAL A 44 -0.59 -2.27 -2.11
N ILE A 45 -1.31 -2.31 -0.98
CA ILE A 45 -2.09 -3.46 -0.53
C ILE A 45 -3.61 -3.26 -0.64
N ALA A 46 -4.05 -2.01 -0.70
CA ALA A 46 -5.45 -1.65 -0.92
C ALA A 46 -5.59 -0.20 -1.36
N MET A 47 -6.57 0.03 -2.22
CA MET A 47 -7.09 1.34 -2.55
C MET A 47 -8.38 1.59 -1.76
N LEU A 48 -8.50 2.79 -1.20
CA LEU A 48 -9.70 3.23 -0.51
C LEU A 48 -10.25 4.44 -1.26
N GLU A 49 -11.44 4.31 -1.80
CA GLU A 49 -12.11 5.36 -2.57
C GLU A 49 -13.47 5.68 -1.99
N ASN A 50 -13.82 6.96 -1.93
CA ASN A 50 -15.20 7.36 -1.69
C ASN A 50 -15.93 7.41 -3.04
N ARG A 51 -16.86 6.49 -3.26
CA ARG A 51 -17.72 6.43 -4.45
C ARG A 51 -19.15 6.76 -4.06
N GLY A 52 -19.56 8.01 -4.25
CA GLY A 52 -20.95 8.42 -4.02
C GLY A 52 -21.38 8.46 -2.54
N GLY A 53 -20.45 8.65 -1.61
CA GLY A 53 -20.70 8.64 -0.16
C GLY A 53 -20.31 7.33 0.52
N ASP A 54 -20.16 6.25 -0.25
CA ASP A 54 -19.72 4.96 0.25
C ASP A 54 -18.20 4.82 0.16
N LEU A 55 -17.61 4.25 1.20
CA LEU A 55 -16.20 3.86 1.19
C LEU A 55 -16.07 2.50 0.51
N VAL A 56 -15.45 2.48 -0.66
CA VAL A 56 -15.10 1.27 -1.40
C VAL A 56 -13.64 0.93 -1.14
N VAL A 57 -13.40 -0.33 -0.81
CA VAL A 57 -12.04 -0.86 -0.58
C VAL A 57 -11.73 -1.88 -1.67
N ASP A 58 -10.79 -1.53 -2.53
CA ASP A 58 -10.27 -2.44 -3.55
C ASP A 58 -8.95 -3.05 -3.04
N ARG A 59 -8.86 -4.38 -3.02
CA ARG A 59 -7.63 -5.08 -2.63
C ARG A 59 -6.58 -4.93 -3.74
N GLU A 60 -5.36 -4.59 -3.35
CA GLU A 60 -4.21 -4.43 -4.25
C GLU A 60 -3.05 -5.33 -3.80
N MET A 61 -2.16 -5.67 -4.73
CA MET A 61 -0.88 -6.30 -4.42
C MET A 61 0.16 -5.80 -5.42
N ARG A 62 0.46 -4.51 -5.33
CA ARG A 62 1.27 -3.81 -6.32
C ARG A 62 2.58 -3.36 -5.74
N TYR A 63 3.66 -4.03 -6.15
CA TYR A 63 5.02 -3.63 -5.84
C TYR A 63 5.47 -2.47 -6.73
N ILE A 64 5.90 -1.37 -6.11
CA ILE A 64 6.36 -0.16 -6.80
C ILE A 64 7.81 0.12 -6.39
N ARG A 65 8.68 0.22 -7.39
CA ARG A 65 10.06 0.65 -7.23
C ARG A 65 10.07 2.17 -7.08
N GLY A 66 10.33 2.63 -5.86
CA GLY A 66 10.30 4.05 -5.55
C GLY A 66 9.52 4.36 -4.28
N GLY A 67 9.24 5.64 -4.10
CA GLY A 67 8.55 6.18 -2.92
C GLY A 67 7.14 6.67 -3.23
N GLN A 68 6.62 7.54 -2.36
CA GLN A 68 5.26 8.04 -2.43
C GLN A 68 4.93 8.75 -3.76
N SER A 69 5.88 9.49 -4.34
CA SER A 69 5.72 10.12 -5.66
C SER A 69 5.54 9.13 -6.81
N ASP A 70 6.17 7.96 -6.71
CA ASP A 70 6.05 6.90 -7.72
C ASP A 70 4.70 6.19 -7.61
N VAL A 71 4.20 6.02 -6.39
CA VAL A 71 2.83 5.53 -6.14
C VAL A 71 1.83 6.50 -6.75
N ASP A 72 1.95 7.79 -6.45
CA ASP A 72 1.05 8.81 -7.00
C ASP A 72 1.02 8.84 -8.51
N ARG A 73 2.19 8.77 -9.16
CA ARG A 73 2.30 8.66 -10.61
C ARG A 73 1.67 7.38 -11.15
N ALA A 74 1.75 6.27 -10.40
CA ALA A 74 1.18 4.98 -10.79
C ALA A 74 -0.34 4.90 -10.65
N TYR A 75 -0.94 5.75 -9.80
CA TYR A 75 -2.39 5.83 -9.57
C TYR A 75 -3.02 7.13 -10.11
N GLY A 76 -2.21 8.09 -10.58
CA GLY A 76 -2.66 9.31 -11.24
C GLY A 76 -3.35 10.32 -10.32
N TRP A 77 -3.06 10.31 -9.01
CA TRP A 77 -3.73 11.20 -8.07
C TRP A 77 -3.30 12.67 -8.20
N GLY A 78 -2.11 12.93 -8.74
CA GLY A 78 -1.62 14.30 -9.01
C GLY A 78 -1.26 15.08 -7.74
N MET A 79 -0.89 14.39 -6.66
CA MET A 79 -0.50 15.04 -5.41
C MET A 79 0.91 15.64 -5.50
N GLN A 80 1.13 16.72 -4.76
CA GLN A 80 2.45 17.33 -4.61
C GLN A 80 3.19 16.72 -3.42
N TRP A 81 4.24 15.96 -3.71
CA TRP A 81 5.06 15.32 -2.68
C TRP A 81 6.29 16.16 -2.37
N ALA A 82 6.43 16.57 -1.11
CA ALA A 82 7.64 17.18 -0.58
C ALA A 82 8.35 16.21 0.36
N ARG A 83 9.68 16.30 0.46
CA ARG A 83 10.43 15.53 1.46
C ARG A 83 10.03 16.03 2.84
N GLY A 84 9.29 15.21 3.60
CA GLY A 84 9.01 15.51 5.00
C GLY A 84 10.30 15.52 5.82
N SER A 85 10.53 16.58 6.60
CA SER A 85 11.51 16.58 7.69
C SER A 85 10.84 16.12 8.97
N LYS A 86 11.49 15.23 9.72
CA LYS A 86 11.09 14.91 11.10
C LYS A 86 11.66 15.94 12.06
#